data_AF-W1TQP4-F1
#
_entry.id   AF-W1TQP4-F1
#
_cell.length_a   1.000
_cell.length_b   1.000
_cell.length_c   1.000
_cell.angle_alpha   90.00
_cell.angle_beta   90.00
_cell.angle_gamma   90.00
#
_symmetry.space_group_name_H-M   'P 1'
#
loop_
_entity.id
_entity.type
_entity.pdbx_description
1 polymer ?
#
loop_
_entity_poly.entity_id
_entity_poly.type
_entity_poly.pdbx_seq_one_letter_code
_entity_poly.pdbx_strand_id
1 'polypeptide(L)' 'MGNQVIYGYRTITRLLKKRDNLVINPKKVYRIMKENGWFCRVRPKKGLSLGKPYYVTENKLDRDYQAEKPL' A
#
# COMPACT_ATOMS: atom_id res chain seq x y z
N MET A 1 5.97 13.92 -7.97
CA MET A 1 5.44 12.59 -7.56
C MET A 1 6.61 11.63 -7.44
N GLY A 2 7.34 11.67 -6.32
CA GLY A 2 8.56 10.88 -6.16
C GLY A 2 8.24 9.38 -6.12
N ASN A 3 8.97 8.59 -6.91
CA ASN A 3 8.90 7.13 -6.87
C ASN A 3 9.06 6.65 -5.43
N GLN A 4 7.97 6.21 -4.81
CA GLN A 4 8.00 5.65 -3.45
C GLN A 4 8.85 4.39 -3.52
N VAL A 5 9.99 4.38 -2.81
CA VAL A 5 10.94 3.28 -2.83
C VAL A 5 10.29 2.07 -2.16
N ILE A 6 9.82 1.11 -2.95
CA ILE A 6 9.16 -0.13 -2.50
C ILE A 6 10.21 -1.16 -2.02
N TYR A 7 11.47 -0.99 -2.41
CA TYR A 7 12.50 -2.00 -2.20
C TYR A 7 13.25 -1.77 -0.88
N GLY A 8 13.23 -2.77 -0.01
CA GLY A 8 14.10 -2.85 1.16
C GLY A 8 15.51 -3.37 0.81
N TYR A 9 16.42 -3.30 1.78
CA TYR A 9 17.83 -3.67 1.59
C TYR A 9 18.03 -5.10 1.11
N ARG A 10 17.18 -6.06 1.53
CA ARG A 10 17.25 -7.46 1.07
C ARG A 10 17.02 -7.56 -0.45
N THR A 11 16.02 -6.82 -0.95
CA THR A 11 15.68 -6.79 -2.38
C THR A 11 16.77 -6.10 -3.19
N ILE A 12 17.30 -4.98 -2.69
CA ILE A 12 18.41 -4.27 -3.32
C ILE A 12 19.65 -5.17 -3.40
N THR A 13 19.99 -5.87 -2.31
CA THR A 13 21.16 -6.78 -2.30
C THR A 13 21.00 -7.90 -3.34
N ARG A 14 19.80 -8.47 -3.49
CA ARG A 14 19.51 -9.46 -4.53
C ARG A 14 19.62 -8.88 -5.95
N LEU A 15 19.16 -7.64 -6.15
CA LEU A 15 19.24 -6.96 -7.45
C LEU A 15 20.68 -6.66 -7.84
N LEU A 16 21.50 -6.16 -6.92
CA LEU A 16 22.92 -5.90 -7.14
C LEU A 16 23.67 -7.18 -7.51
N LYS A 17 23.36 -8.29 -6.84
CA LYS A 17 23.92 -9.60 -7.20
C LYS A 17 23.46 -10.06 -8.58
N LYS A 18 22.19 -9.85 -8.94
CA LYS A 18 21.62 -10.36 -10.20
C LYS A 18 22.04 -9.54 -11.43
N ARG A 19 22.08 -8.22 -11.31
CA ARG A 19 22.34 -7.30 -12.44
C ARG A 19 23.83 -7.04 -12.63
N ASP A 20 24.52 -6.79 -11.52
CA ASP A 20 25.88 -6.27 -11.54
C ASP A 20 26.90 -7.32 -11.07
N ASN A 21 26.45 -8.56 -10.77
CA ASN A 21 27.26 -9.64 -10.18
C ASN A 21 28.04 -9.21 -8.91
N LEU A 22 27.55 -8.18 -8.22
CA LEU A 22 28.17 -7.61 -7.04
C LEU A 22 27.82 -8.45 -5.80
N VAL A 23 28.83 -9.07 -5.21
CA VAL A 23 28.72 -9.76 -3.92
C VAL A 23 29.02 -8.77 -2.80
N ILE A 24 27.98 -8.06 -2.36
CA ILE A 24 28.08 -7.06 -1.29
C ILE A 24 27.47 -7.63 -0.01
N ASN A 25 28.09 -7.34 1.13
CA ASN A 25 27.52 -7.65 2.44
C ASN A 25 26.15 -6.94 2.62
N PRO A 26 25.05 -7.67 2.89
CA PRO A 26 23.73 -7.06 3.10
C PRO A 26 23.72 -5.95 4.18
N LYS A 27 24.58 -6.04 5.20
CA LYS A 27 24.71 -5.01 6.24
C LYS A 27 25.24 -3.68 5.67
N LYS A 28 26.12 -3.73 4.67
CA LYS A 28 26.65 -2.53 4.00
C LYS A 28 25.54 -1.81 3.23
N VAL A 29 24.71 -2.57 2.51
CA VAL A 29 23.53 -2.04 1.81
C VAL A 29 22.58 -1.39 2.82
N TYR A 30 22.29 -2.05 3.94
CA TYR A 30 21.45 -1.50 5.00
C TYR A 30 22.01 -0.18 5.56
N ARG A 31 23.31 -0.10 5.85
CA ARG A 31 23.95 1.13 6.37
C ARG A 31 23.84 2.29 5.40
N ILE A 32 24.18 2.06 4.12
CA ILE A 32 24.06 3.09 3.06
C ILE A 32 22.61 3.57 2.96
N MET A 33 21.65 2.65 2.92
CA MET A 33 20.23 3.02 2.88
C MET A 33 19.79 3.80 4.11
N LYS A 34 20.26 3.43 5.30
CA LYS A 34 19.94 4.12 6.55
C LYS A 34 20.52 5.53 6.59
N GLU A 35 21.79 5.69 6.22
CA GLU A 35 22.49 6.97 6.17
C GLU A 35 21.85 7.94 5.16
N ASN A 36 21.34 7.42 4.04
CA ASN A 36 20.66 8.21 3.02
C ASN A 36 19.13 8.35 3.24
N GLY A 37 18.58 7.79 4.31
CA GLY A 37 17.14 7.82 4.58
C GLY A 37 16.27 7.05 3.56
N TRP A 38 16.87 6.10 2.82
CA TRP A 38 16.19 5.26 1.83
C TRP A 38 15.46 4.10 2.51
N PHE A 39 14.42 4.43 3.25
CA PHE A 39 13.56 3.43 3.88
C PHE A 39 12.51 2.92 2.89
N CYS A 40 12.25 1.61 2.95
CA CYS A 40 11.11 1.02 2.28
C CYS A 40 9.83 1.64 2.83
N ARG A 41 9.04 2.28 1.97
CA ARG A 41 7.75 2.85 2.37
C ARG A 41 6.64 1.85 2.07
N VAL A 42 5.70 1.74 3.01
CA VAL A 42 4.49 0.93 2.80
C VAL A 42 3.72 1.55 1.64
N ARG A 43 3.34 0.71 0.67
CA ARG A 43 2.45 1.14 -0.41
C ARG A 43 1.12 1.55 0.23
N PRO A 44 0.63 2.78 0.02
CA PRO A 44 -0.70 3.15 0.50
C PRO A 44 -1.73 2.21 -0.14
N LYS A 45 -2.61 1.63 0.68
CA LYS A 45 -3.72 0.82 0.19
C LYS A 45 -4.62 1.75 -0.62
N LYS A 46 -4.87 1.42 -1.89
CA LYS A 46 -5.91 2.12 -2.66
C LYS A 46 -7.25 1.80 -1.98
N GLY A 47 -8.00 2.84 -1.62
CA GLY A 47 -9.36 2.67 -1.11
C GLY A 47 -10.22 1.93 -2.12
N LEU A 48 -11.17 1.13 -1.62
CA LEU A 48 -12.19 0.54 -2.48
C LEU A 48 -13.00 1.71 -3.05
N SER A 49 -13.03 1.91 -4.37
CA SER A 49 -14.02 2.82 -4.93
C SER A 49 -15.37 2.17 -4.66
N LEU A 50 -16.24 2.81 -3.86
CA LEU A 50 -17.57 2.32 -3.50
C LEU A 50 -18.53 2.19 -4.71
N GLY A 51 -18.00 2.22 -5.93
CA GLY A 51 -18.77 2.27 -7.17
C GLY A 51 -19.63 3.51 -7.25
N LYS A 52 -20.61 3.49 -8.15
CA LYS A 52 -21.82 4.30 -7.97
C LYS A 52 -22.57 3.70 -6.77
N PRO A 53 -23.22 4.51 -5.92
CA PRO A 53 -24.13 3.97 -4.92
C PRO A 53 -25.08 2.97 -5.59
N TYR A 54 -25.39 1.87 -4.90
CA TYR A 54 -26.40 0.93 -5.36
C TYR A 54 -27.65 1.71 -5.78
N TYR A 55 -28.30 1.28 -6.86
CA TYR A 55 -29.55 1.88 -7.31
C TYR A 55 -30.55 1.84 -6.14
N VAL A 56 -30.77 3.00 -5.52
CA VAL A 56 -31.75 3.17 -4.46
C VAL A 56 -33.10 3.16 -5.18
N THR A 57 -33.85 2.08 -5.00
CA THR A 57 -35.21 2.01 -5.55
C THR A 57 -36.10 2.94 -4.74
N GLU A 58 -37.05 3.58 -5.39
CA GLU A 58 -38.10 4.32 -4.69
C GLU A 58 -38.86 3.40 -3.72
N ASN A 59 -39.31 3.96 -2.59
CA ASN A 59 -40.10 3.24 -1.59
C ASN A 59 -41.48 2.90 -2.20
N LYS A 60 -41.61 1.69 -2.75
CA LYS A 60 -42.85 1.21 -3.37
C LYS A 60 -44.04 1.10 -2.41
N LEU A 61 -43.75 1.01 -1.11
CA LEU A 61 -44.78 0.79 -0.08
C LEU A 61 -45.32 2.11 0.47
N ASP A 62 -44.65 3.23 0.21
CA ASP A 62 -44.97 4.58 0.71
C ASP A 62 -45.26 4.59 2.23
N ARG A 63 -44.41 3.89 2.99
CA ARG A 63 -44.48 3.83 4.45
C ARG A 63 -43.21 4.36 5.07
N ASP A 64 -43.38 5.08 6.17
CA ASP A 64 -42.28 5.55 7.01
C ASP A 64 -41.74 4.39 7.85
N TYR A 65 -40.62 3.81 7.41
CA TYR A 65 -39.90 2.81 8.19
C TYR A 65 -39.04 3.50 9.25
N GLN A 66 -39.42 3.35 10.51
CA GLN A 66 -38.57 3.69 11.65
C GLN A 66 -38.07 2.39 12.27
N ALA A 67 -36.75 2.20 12.32
CA ALA A 67 -36.13 1.08 13.02
C ALA A 67 -35.36 1.62 14.23
N GLU A 68 -35.60 1.05 15.40
CA GLU A 68 -34.76 1.32 16.57
C GLU A 68 -33.34 0.79 16.32
N LYS A 69 -32.33 1.53 16.79
CA LYS A 69 -30.94 1.08 16.67
C LYS A 69 -30.76 -0.23 17.44
N PRO A 70 -29.98 -1.19 16.90
CA PRO A 70 -29.69 -2.41 17.62
C PRO A 70 -28.96 -2.10 18.94
N LEU A 71 -29.23 -2.94 19.96
CA LEU A 71 -28.57 -2.92 21.28
C LEU A 71 -27.05 -3.11 21.17
#